data_AF-A0A3A4UK27-F1
#
_entry.id   AF-A0A3A4UK27-F1
#
_cell.length_a   1.000
_cell.length_b   1.000
_cell.length_c   1.000
_cell.angle_alpha   90.00
_cell.angle_beta   90.00
_cell.angle_gamma   90.00
#
_symmetry.space_group_name_H-M   'P 1'
#
loop_
_entity.id
_entity.type
_entity.pdbx_description
1 polymer ?
#
loop_
_entity_poly.entity_id
_entity_poly.type
_entity_poly.pdbx_seq_one_letter_code
_entity_poly.pdbx_strand_id
1 'polypeptide(L)'
;MSVRVILLVLLVFAVLPSVFAEEVVFSVFAPKKQSQNTYAYVSQSPVQVNLGSVQVFLEIEADVTAYIDDEFASVSLCVRPQGGTDACQPLRAGGRSGGFFGGGTRSEHQTVRFSFSPFAAGVLEFYVRGSSQYYGGYYAYLNRIEWLGGQGQIVRRDLSSLGGTAPVPLGAVRSFVSQQPGPEGIVAFSSDPRAVVWFNDVQGGGVLSPTSRNKTSHPDDQVLACLNSDLNRDSLGNPRCDYVDENECASRNRDWFAGNCCGDAPYAACGFYQDKQALCGQDGTGRFLWAPLSDVGKIVRLQTCPQVDVVSSGQKFYSCGQPSGNLPNIERFQGKLSIAGHEYACDGDVIVECGGLAPKSQGAKRPGETLSIGGVLHTCAADGLWKQSFDGDRASCESAGFAWTGTRCCGEKTDVLSSYEDEYNPAAGGVPGACFKGQFVPSGGFVSGNRNILNHRGKFYVCEPNPQQQSSALQLFAGTGITPVVSSACGLPLQNSLLQGSLVHAVCTPEGVWDFVARTDEHTVKSARWQVSGSGVRSGCCPLGECWDGTRCRARGEYQIVGVRGFRCR
;
A
#
# COMPACT_ATOMS: atom_id res chain seq x y z
N MET A 1 -34.89 -35.93 -20.96
CA MET A 1 -34.65 -34.52 -20.58
C MET A 1 -33.27 -34.45 -19.94
N SER A 2 -32.25 -34.17 -20.74
CA SER A 2 -30.85 -34.10 -20.26
C SER A 2 -30.51 -32.66 -19.93
N VAL A 3 -30.26 -32.39 -18.64
CA VAL A 3 -29.75 -31.12 -18.14
C VAL A 3 -28.24 -31.09 -18.40
N ARG A 4 -27.81 -30.24 -19.34
CA ARG A 4 -26.39 -29.90 -19.52
C ARG A 4 -26.04 -28.79 -18.54
N VAL A 5 -25.30 -29.15 -17.49
CA VAL A 5 -24.61 -28.21 -16.61
C VAL A 5 -23.38 -27.70 -17.36
N ILE A 6 -23.39 -26.43 -17.75
CA ILE A 6 -22.23 -25.73 -18.30
C ILE A 6 -21.42 -25.23 -17.12
N LEU A 7 -20.31 -25.93 -16.83
CA LEU A 7 -19.30 -25.52 -15.88
C LEU A 7 -18.41 -24.46 -16.56
N LEU A 8 -18.71 -23.19 -16.34
CA LEU A 8 -17.89 -22.07 -16.80
C LEU A 8 -16.70 -21.90 -15.83
N VAL A 9 -15.58 -22.56 -16.13
CA VAL A 9 -14.31 -22.36 -15.42
C VAL A 9 -13.73 -21.01 -15.85
N LEU A 10 -13.96 -19.99 -15.03
CA LEU A 10 -13.30 -18.68 -15.10
C LEU A 10 -11.82 -18.85 -14.74
N LEU A 11 -11.01 -19.12 -15.75
CA LEU A 11 -9.55 -19.06 -15.68
C LEU A 11 -9.11 -17.59 -15.77
N VAL A 12 -9.21 -16.87 -14.65
CA VAL A 12 -8.56 -15.56 -14.48
C VAL A 12 -7.09 -15.84 -14.22
N PHE A 13 -6.29 -15.91 -15.28
CA PHE A 13 -4.84 -15.81 -15.20
C PHE A 13 -4.47 -14.39 -14.76
N ALA A 14 -4.38 -14.17 -13.46
CA ALA A 14 -3.61 -13.05 -12.93
C ALA A 14 -2.12 -13.36 -13.14
N VAL A 15 -1.64 -13.12 -14.36
CA VAL A 15 -0.20 -12.97 -14.61
C VAL A 15 0.17 -11.59 -14.08
N LEU A 16 0.28 -11.48 -12.76
CA LEU A 16 1.11 -10.42 -12.19
C LEU A 16 2.54 -10.84 -12.54
N PRO A 17 3.30 -10.06 -13.34
CA PRO A 17 4.71 -10.32 -13.48
C PRO A 17 5.30 -10.27 -12.08
N SER A 18 5.76 -11.41 -11.57
CA SER A 18 6.59 -11.46 -10.39
C SER A 18 7.77 -10.55 -10.69
N VAL A 19 7.75 -9.34 -10.13
CA VAL A 19 8.90 -8.44 -10.14
C VAL A 19 9.92 -9.13 -9.27
N PHE A 20 10.70 -10.05 -9.86
CA PHE A 20 11.80 -10.67 -9.17
C PHE A 20 12.73 -9.53 -8.75
N ALA A 21 12.82 -9.29 -7.44
CA ALA A 21 13.75 -8.33 -6.90
C ALA A 21 15.15 -8.73 -7.40
N GLU A 22 15.83 -7.81 -8.06
CA GLU A 22 17.16 -8.04 -8.57
C GLU A 22 18.12 -8.13 -7.38
N GLU A 23 18.68 -9.31 -7.12
CA GLU A 23 19.59 -9.55 -6.00
C GLU A 23 20.99 -9.05 -6.33
N VAL A 24 21.58 -8.26 -5.42
CA VAL A 24 22.97 -7.80 -5.47
C VAL A 24 23.81 -8.51 -4.41
N VAL A 25 25.01 -8.90 -4.80
CA VAL A 25 26.00 -9.57 -3.97
C VAL A 25 27.14 -8.62 -3.65
N PHE A 26 27.33 -8.34 -2.36
CA PHE A 26 28.48 -7.59 -1.86
C PHE A 26 29.52 -8.53 -1.27
N SER A 27 30.77 -8.38 -1.68
CA SER A 27 31.90 -9.18 -1.18
C SER A 27 32.86 -8.28 -0.41
N VAL A 28 33.17 -8.64 0.85
CA VAL A 28 34.13 -7.93 1.70
C VAL A 28 35.17 -8.92 2.21
N PHE A 29 36.44 -8.69 1.89
CA PHE A 29 37.53 -9.63 2.20
C PHE A 29 38.90 -8.94 2.27
N ALA A 30 39.87 -9.59 2.93
CA ALA A 30 41.27 -9.17 2.91
C ALA A 30 42.01 -9.90 1.77
N PRO A 31 42.39 -9.22 0.67
CA PRO A 31 43.10 -9.87 -0.41
C PRO A 31 44.47 -10.34 0.07
N LYS A 32 44.81 -11.56 -0.28
CA LYS A 32 46.11 -12.18 -0.06
C LYS A 32 46.48 -12.93 -1.34
N LYS A 33 47.68 -12.67 -1.85
CA LYS A 33 48.21 -13.51 -2.92
C LYS A 33 48.48 -14.90 -2.36
N GLN A 34 47.86 -15.92 -2.94
CA GLN A 34 48.02 -17.32 -2.58
C GLN A 34 48.45 -18.12 -3.80
N SER A 35 49.11 -19.25 -3.56
CA SER A 35 49.56 -20.14 -4.62
C SER A 35 49.45 -21.59 -4.18
N GLN A 36 49.02 -22.47 -5.08
CA GLN A 36 48.97 -23.90 -4.87
C GLN A 36 49.55 -24.61 -6.09
N ASN A 37 50.48 -25.54 -5.84
CA ASN A 37 50.93 -26.45 -6.89
C ASN A 37 49.86 -27.52 -7.06
N THR A 38 49.35 -27.66 -8.28
CA THR A 38 48.19 -28.50 -8.60
C THR A 38 48.51 -29.28 -9.85
N TYR A 39 49.45 -30.23 -9.75
CA TYR A 39 49.85 -31.10 -10.86
C TYR A 39 48.64 -31.93 -11.33
N ALA A 40 47.89 -31.41 -12.29
CA ALA A 40 46.60 -31.96 -12.69
C ALA A 40 46.47 -32.02 -14.21
N TYR A 41 45.98 -33.15 -14.70
CA TYR A 41 45.68 -33.36 -16.12
C TYR A 41 44.29 -32.80 -16.44
N VAL A 42 44.25 -31.70 -17.19
CA VAL A 42 43.03 -30.99 -17.56
C VAL A 42 42.66 -31.31 -19.00
N SER A 43 41.45 -31.81 -19.21
CA SER A 43 40.91 -32.16 -20.53
C SER A 43 39.50 -31.57 -20.70
N GLN A 44 38.67 -32.12 -21.59
CA GLN A 44 37.27 -31.74 -21.69
C GLN A 44 36.47 -32.04 -20.41
N SER A 45 36.90 -33.06 -19.65
CA SER A 45 36.34 -33.36 -18.34
C SER A 45 36.88 -32.38 -17.29
N PRO A 46 36.03 -31.68 -16.52
CA PRO A 46 36.47 -30.76 -15.49
C PRO A 46 37.31 -31.43 -14.41
N VAL A 47 38.40 -30.75 -14.05
CA VAL A 47 39.20 -31.07 -12.87
C VAL A 47 38.87 -30.09 -11.76
N GLN A 48 38.50 -30.63 -10.60
CA GLN A 48 38.23 -29.84 -9.41
C GLN A 48 39.53 -29.60 -8.64
N VAL A 49 39.84 -28.32 -8.43
CA VAL A 49 40.89 -27.87 -7.53
C VAL A 49 40.22 -27.36 -6.26
N ASN A 50 40.45 -28.07 -5.16
CA ASN A 50 39.95 -27.69 -3.84
C ASN A 50 40.96 -26.76 -3.16
N LEU A 51 40.49 -25.56 -2.78
CA LEU A 51 41.28 -24.50 -2.16
C LEU A 51 41.11 -24.46 -0.63
N GLY A 52 40.44 -25.47 -0.08
CA GLY A 52 40.22 -25.68 1.35
C GLY A 52 38.99 -24.92 1.86
N SER A 53 39.15 -23.62 2.11
CA SER A 53 38.08 -22.75 2.62
C SER A 53 37.49 -21.88 1.52
N VAL A 54 36.26 -21.40 1.72
CA VAL A 54 35.63 -20.44 0.80
C VAL A 54 36.52 -19.18 0.74
N GLN A 55 37.09 -18.93 -0.43
CA GLN A 55 37.84 -17.72 -0.73
C GLN A 55 36.98 -16.85 -1.64
N VAL A 56 37.08 -15.53 -1.49
CA VAL A 56 36.62 -14.59 -2.51
C VAL A 56 37.78 -14.36 -3.49
N PHE A 57 37.55 -14.53 -4.79
CA PHE A 57 38.57 -14.39 -5.84
C PHE A 57 38.42 -13.06 -6.58
N LEU A 58 39.54 -12.40 -6.85
CA LEU A 58 39.62 -11.26 -7.78
C LEU A 58 40.22 -11.69 -9.11
N GLU A 59 41.30 -12.45 -9.02
CA GLU A 59 42.13 -12.83 -10.16
C GLU A 59 42.67 -14.23 -9.91
N ILE A 60 42.68 -15.04 -10.96
CA ILE A 60 43.29 -16.37 -10.96
C ILE A 60 44.31 -16.38 -12.09
N GLU A 61 45.54 -16.75 -11.75
CA GLU A 61 46.64 -16.94 -12.67
C GLU A 61 47.00 -18.43 -12.65
N ALA A 62 46.94 -19.09 -13.81
CA ALA A 62 47.20 -20.51 -13.94
C ALA A 62 48.43 -20.73 -14.83
N ASP A 63 49.45 -21.38 -14.27
CA ASP A 63 50.58 -21.87 -15.04
C ASP A 63 50.26 -23.23 -15.63
N VAL A 64 50.13 -23.27 -16.95
CA VAL A 64 49.74 -24.46 -17.70
C VAL A 64 50.78 -24.84 -18.73
N THR A 65 50.91 -26.15 -18.95
CA THR A 65 51.65 -26.69 -20.10
C THR A 65 50.62 -27.31 -21.04
N ALA A 66 50.35 -26.65 -22.16
CA ALA A 66 49.36 -27.10 -23.14
C ALA A 66 49.99 -28.08 -24.13
N TYR A 67 49.25 -29.14 -24.48
CA TYR A 67 49.62 -30.13 -25.48
C TYR A 67 48.53 -30.12 -26.56
N ILE A 68 48.90 -29.68 -27.76
CA ILE A 68 47.97 -29.51 -28.89
C ILE A 68 48.53 -30.28 -30.09
N ASP A 69 47.80 -31.32 -30.50
CA ASP A 69 48.22 -32.20 -31.60
C ASP A 69 47.87 -31.65 -33.01
N ASP A 70 46.97 -30.67 -33.09
CA ASP A 70 46.51 -30.06 -34.36
C ASP A 70 46.90 -28.58 -34.44
N GLU A 71 47.63 -28.20 -35.50
CA GLU A 71 48.08 -26.82 -35.74
C GLU A 71 46.93 -25.84 -35.99
N PHE A 72 45.73 -26.34 -36.29
CA PHE A 72 44.54 -25.54 -36.54
C PHE A 72 43.52 -25.55 -35.41
N ALA A 73 43.79 -26.24 -34.29
CA ALA A 73 42.88 -26.26 -33.16
C ALA A 73 42.90 -24.93 -32.40
N SER A 74 41.74 -24.31 -32.25
CA SER A 74 41.56 -23.22 -31.27
C SER A 74 41.27 -23.86 -29.91
N VAL A 75 42.24 -23.80 -29.00
CA VAL A 75 42.14 -24.39 -27.67
C VAL A 75 42.13 -23.27 -26.63
N SER A 76 41.27 -23.36 -25.63
CA SER A 76 41.16 -22.42 -24.52
C SER A 76 41.12 -23.18 -23.20
N LEU A 77 41.83 -22.67 -22.20
CA LEU A 77 41.66 -23.10 -20.82
C LEU A 77 40.47 -22.33 -20.25
N CYS A 78 39.49 -23.04 -19.71
CA CYS A 78 38.35 -22.48 -19.03
C CYS A 78 38.44 -22.81 -17.54
N VAL A 79 37.96 -21.88 -16.73
CA VAL A 79 37.79 -22.06 -15.30
C VAL A 79 36.39 -21.62 -14.91
N ARG A 80 35.76 -22.43 -14.07
CA ARG A 80 34.40 -22.27 -13.59
C ARG A 80 34.40 -22.35 -12.06
N PRO A 81 33.93 -21.32 -11.34
CA PRO A 81 33.59 -21.46 -9.93
C PRO A 81 32.45 -22.47 -9.78
N GLN A 82 32.44 -23.32 -8.74
CA GLN A 82 31.31 -24.22 -8.51
C GLN A 82 29.98 -23.43 -8.43
N GLY A 83 29.09 -23.59 -9.42
CA GLY A 83 27.83 -22.84 -9.53
C GLY A 83 27.92 -21.46 -10.22
N GLY A 84 29.07 -21.10 -10.79
CA GLY A 84 29.31 -19.83 -11.50
C GLY A 84 29.38 -19.95 -13.02
N THR A 85 29.68 -18.84 -13.68
CA THR A 85 29.88 -18.74 -15.14
C THR A 85 31.34 -19.01 -15.54
N ASP A 86 31.53 -19.51 -16.76
CA ASP A 86 32.84 -19.86 -17.32
C ASP A 86 33.65 -18.61 -17.67
N ALA A 87 34.94 -18.58 -17.32
CA ALA A 87 35.91 -17.69 -17.94
C ALA A 87 36.93 -18.51 -18.72
N CYS A 88 37.10 -18.22 -20.01
CA CYS A 88 38.00 -18.95 -20.89
C CYS A 88 39.06 -18.03 -21.47
N GLN A 89 40.28 -18.52 -21.56
CA GLN A 89 41.43 -17.82 -22.12
C GLN A 89 42.10 -18.71 -23.18
N PRO A 90 42.47 -18.14 -24.35
CA PRO A 90 43.09 -18.91 -25.42
C PRO A 90 44.47 -19.41 -25.01
N LEU A 91 44.77 -20.67 -25.37
CA LEU A 91 46.09 -21.25 -25.27
C LEU A 91 46.78 -21.12 -26.63
N ARG A 92 48.05 -20.69 -26.63
CA ARG A 92 48.87 -20.66 -27.84
C ARG A 92 49.44 -22.05 -28.13
N ALA A 93 49.72 -22.34 -29.39
CA ALA A 93 50.53 -23.50 -29.75
C ALA A 93 51.95 -23.00 -29.99
N GLY A 94 52.94 -23.60 -29.32
CA GLY A 94 54.34 -23.23 -29.48
C GLY A 94 54.77 -23.30 -30.95
N GLY A 95 55.65 -22.39 -31.37
CA GLY A 95 56.22 -22.41 -32.72
C GLY A 95 57.03 -23.69 -32.99
N ARG A 96 56.91 -24.26 -34.19
CA ARG A 96 57.65 -25.46 -34.60
C ARG A 96 59.16 -25.16 -34.60
N SER A 97 59.94 -25.89 -33.81
CA SER A 97 61.37 -26.01 -34.08
C SER A 97 61.54 -27.01 -35.24
N GLY A 98 62.06 -26.52 -36.36
CA GLY A 98 62.16 -27.16 -37.69
C GLY A 98 62.24 -28.69 -37.76
N GLY A 99 61.24 -29.31 -38.40
CA GLY A 99 61.25 -30.69 -38.87
C GLY A 99 59.97 -31.01 -39.65
N PHE A 100 60.05 -31.10 -40.98
CA PHE A 100 58.91 -30.99 -41.90
C PHE A 100 57.99 -32.24 -42.01
N PHE A 101 58.27 -33.36 -41.32
CA PHE A 101 57.50 -34.62 -41.50
C PHE A 101 57.34 -35.49 -40.25
N GLY A 102 57.25 -34.91 -39.04
CA GLY A 102 56.94 -35.65 -37.82
C GLY A 102 55.66 -35.14 -37.17
N GLY A 103 54.68 -36.02 -36.95
CA GLY A 103 53.50 -35.76 -36.11
C GLY A 103 53.88 -35.64 -34.63
N GLY A 104 54.68 -34.63 -34.30
CA GLY A 104 55.13 -34.37 -32.94
C GLY A 104 54.14 -33.49 -32.18
N THR A 105 53.68 -33.98 -31.03
CA THR A 105 52.93 -33.18 -30.06
C THR A 105 53.76 -31.96 -29.66
N ARG A 106 53.19 -30.76 -29.79
CA ARG A 106 53.82 -29.51 -29.33
C ARG A 106 53.44 -29.27 -27.87
N SER A 107 54.42 -29.00 -27.02
CA SER A 107 54.17 -28.50 -25.67
C SER A 107 54.68 -27.07 -25.53
N GLU A 108 53.86 -26.19 -24.94
CA GLU A 108 54.26 -24.83 -24.59
C GLU A 108 53.81 -24.52 -23.17
N HIS A 109 54.73 -23.95 -22.39
CA HIS A 109 54.41 -23.46 -21.06
C HIS A 109 53.85 -22.03 -21.18
N GLN A 110 52.69 -21.80 -20.59
CA GLN A 110 51.99 -20.51 -20.63
C GLN A 110 51.41 -20.20 -19.26
N THR A 111 51.51 -18.92 -18.89
CA THR A 111 50.81 -18.36 -17.76
C THR A 111 49.55 -17.67 -18.27
N VAL A 112 48.40 -18.10 -17.78
CA VAL A 112 47.09 -17.66 -18.24
C VAL A 112 46.37 -16.95 -17.11
N ARG A 113 45.92 -15.71 -17.35
CA ARG A 113 45.25 -14.89 -16.34
C ARG A 113 43.76 -14.78 -16.61
N PHE A 114 42.97 -15.07 -15.59
CA PHE A 114 41.52 -14.97 -15.57
C PHE A 114 41.10 -13.87 -14.59
N SER A 115 40.29 -12.95 -15.08
CA SER A 115 39.68 -11.88 -14.28
C SER A 115 38.18 -12.14 -14.14
N PHE A 116 37.64 -11.98 -12.94
CA PHE A 116 36.22 -12.22 -12.65
C PHE A 116 35.63 -11.08 -11.85
N SER A 117 34.31 -10.93 -11.93
CA SER A 117 33.57 -10.30 -10.85
C SER A 117 33.77 -11.13 -9.58
N PRO A 118 34.02 -10.51 -8.40
CA PRO A 118 34.33 -11.25 -7.20
C PRO A 118 33.26 -12.28 -6.85
N PHE A 119 33.69 -13.53 -6.67
CA PHE A 119 32.84 -14.65 -6.32
C PHE A 119 33.48 -15.44 -5.18
N ALA A 120 32.64 -16.08 -4.37
CA ALA A 120 33.08 -16.96 -3.31
C ALA A 120 33.02 -18.42 -3.76
N ALA A 121 34.14 -19.13 -3.71
CA ALA A 121 34.17 -20.57 -3.97
C ALA A 121 35.22 -21.28 -3.09
N GLY A 122 34.94 -22.52 -2.72
CA GLY A 122 35.94 -23.43 -2.16
C GLY A 122 36.58 -24.35 -3.21
N VAL A 123 35.94 -24.47 -4.38
CA VAL A 123 36.32 -25.37 -5.46
C VAL A 123 36.26 -24.63 -6.79
N LEU A 124 37.34 -24.76 -7.58
CA LEU A 124 37.42 -24.30 -8.96
C LEU A 124 37.44 -25.50 -9.91
N GLU A 125 36.69 -25.42 -10.99
CA GLU A 125 36.68 -26.40 -12.06
C GLU A 125 37.48 -25.90 -13.25
N PHE A 126 38.57 -26.56 -13.58
CA PHE A 126 39.37 -26.27 -14.78
C PHE A 126 39.07 -27.31 -15.85
N TYR A 127 38.87 -26.87 -17.09
CA TYR A 127 38.72 -27.76 -18.25
C TYR A 127 39.23 -27.06 -19.51
N VAL A 128 39.54 -27.86 -20.53
CA VAL A 128 39.98 -27.35 -21.82
C VAL A 128 38.82 -27.41 -22.81
N ARG A 129 38.51 -26.28 -23.44
CA ARG A 129 37.55 -26.18 -24.53
C ARG A 129 38.29 -25.98 -25.84
N GLY A 130 37.91 -26.72 -26.87
CA GLY A 130 38.49 -26.52 -28.18
C GLY A 130 37.61 -27.06 -29.29
N SER A 131 37.92 -26.67 -30.50
CA SER A 131 37.38 -27.28 -31.71
C SER A 131 38.54 -27.70 -32.58
N SER A 132 38.60 -28.99 -32.89
CA SER A 132 39.56 -29.56 -33.83
C SER A 132 38.79 -29.96 -35.10
N GLN A 133 39.34 -29.67 -36.28
CA GLN A 133 38.79 -30.18 -37.53
C GLN A 133 39.23 -31.63 -37.81
N TYR A 134 40.24 -32.14 -37.08
CA TYR A 134 40.82 -33.47 -37.25
C TYR A 134 40.83 -34.28 -35.94
N TYR A 135 41.12 -35.59 -36.00
CA TYR A 135 41.11 -36.53 -34.85
C TYR A 135 42.20 -36.29 -33.77
N GLY A 136 42.70 -35.06 -33.61
CA GLY A 136 43.71 -34.70 -32.62
C GLY A 136 43.13 -34.51 -31.21
N GLY A 137 43.87 -34.97 -30.20
CA GLY A 137 43.59 -34.66 -28.81
C GLY A 137 44.14 -33.29 -28.42
N TYR A 138 43.55 -32.68 -27.39
CA TYR A 138 44.14 -31.53 -26.72
C TYR A 138 43.92 -31.66 -25.21
N TYR A 139 44.97 -31.39 -24.46
CA TYR A 139 44.95 -31.39 -23.00
C TYR A 139 45.96 -30.38 -22.46
N ALA A 140 45.81 -30.00 -21.20
CA ALA A 140 46.75 -29.13 -20.51
C ALA A 140 47.13 -29.74 -19.16
N TYR A 141 48.40 -29.64 -18.78
CA TYR A 141 48.80 -29.87 -17.41
C TYR A 141 48.77 -28.56 -16.66
N LEU A 142 47.91 -28.50 -15.65
CA LEU A 142 47.94 -27.43 -14.66
C LEU A 142 49.13 -27.72 -13.74
N ASN A 143 50.04 -26.75 -13.60
CA ASN A 143 51.24 -26.92 -12.77
C ASN A 143 51.07 -26.19 -11.44
N ARG A 144 50.63 -24.94 -11.53
CA ARG A 144 50.46 -24.03 -10.40
C ARG A 144 49.28 -23.12 -10.67
N ILE A 145 48.52 -22.84 -9.63
CA ILE A 145 47.53 -21.77 -9.63
C ILE A 145 47.97 -20.76 -8.59
N GLU A 146 48.08 -19.50 -9.00
CA GLU A 146 48.14 -18.35 -8.12
C GLU A 146 46.79 -17.64 -8.17
N TRP A 147 46.33 -17.10 -7.04
CA TRP A 147 45.15 -16.26 -7.04
C TRP A 147 45.31 -15.09 -6.08
N LEU A 148 44.70 -13.98 -6.45
CA LEU A 148 44.48 -12.86 -5.56
C LEU A 148 43.09 -13.02 -4.96
N GLY A 149 43.02 -13.41 -3.70
CA GLY A 149 41.76 -13.65 -3.00
C GLY A 149 41.93 -13.72 -1.50
N GLY A 150 40.87 -13.94 -0.75
CA GLY A 150 40.98 -14.00 0.70
C GLY A 150 39.77 -14.53 1.41
N GLN A 151 39.95 -14.77 2.71
CA GLN A 151 38.83 -15.03 3.62
C GLN A 151 38.01 -13.75 3.75
N GLY A 152 36.70 -13.90 3.59
CA GLY A 152 35.74 -12.83 3.71
C GLY A 152 34.32 -13.36 3.80
N GLN A 153 33.37 -12.46 3.69
CA GLN A 153 31.95 -12.79 3.70
C GLN A 153 31.23 -12.09 2.56
N ILE A 154 30.11 -12.69 2.18
CA ILE A 154 29.20 -12.16 1.18
C ILE A 154 27.91 -11.69 1.88
N VAL A 155 27.40 -10.53 1.48
CA VAL A 155 26.07 -10.04 1.85
C VAL A 155 25.21 -9.97 0.60
N ARG A 156 23.99 -10.49 0.70
CA ARG A 156 22.97 -10.40 -0.34
C ARG A 156 21.93 -9.36 0.06
N ARG A 157 21.52 -8.53 -0.90
CA ARG A 157 20.48 -7.50 -0.74
C ARG A 157 19.67 -7.39 -2.02
N ASP A 158 18.42 -7.01 -1.90
CA ASP A 158 17.63 -6.59 -3.05
C ASP A 158 18.15 -5.22 -3.52
N LEU A 159 18.31 -5.02 -4.82
CA LEU A 159 18.78 -3.75 -5.39
C LEU A 159 17.89 -2.57 -4.96
N SER A 160 16.57 -2.78 -4.89
CA SER A 160 15.60 -1.78 -4.43
C SER A 160 15.76 -1.41 -2.95
N SER A 161 16.31 -2.31 -2.12
CA SER A 161 16.58 -2.02 -0.70
C SER A 161 17.72 -1.03 -0.49
N LEU A 162 18.51 -0.77 -1.54
CA LEU A 162 19.59 0.22 -1.55
C LEU A 162 19.09 1.63 -1.92
N GLY A 163 17.84 1.74 -2.39
CA GLY A 163 17.17 3.02 -2.63
C GLY A 163 16.62 3.59 -1.33
N GLY A 164 17.06 4.79 -0.95
CA GLY A 164 16.61 5.46 0.27
C GLY A 164 17.28 6.82 0.44
N THR A 165 17.00 7.49 1.56
CA THR A 165 17.53 8.84 1.86
C THR A 165 18.90 8.83 2.54
N ALA A 166 19.47 7.64 2.77
CA ALA A 166 20.75 7.46 3.45
C ALA A 166 21.44 6.16 2.97
N PRO A 167 22.77 6.05 3.16
CA PRO A 167 23.49 4.81 2.95
C PRO A 167 22.94 3.64 3.76
N VAL A 168 22.92 2.45 3.16
CA VAL A 168 22.55 1.20 3.82
C VAL A 168 23.78 0.59 4.49
N PRO A 169 23.77 0.41 5.83
CA PRO A 169 24.86 -0.27 6.51
C PRO A 169 24.81 -1.78 6.22
N LEU A 170 25.92 -2.34 5.74
CA LEU A 170 26.08 -3.79 5.56
C LEU A 170 26.65 -4.44 6.82
N GLY A 171 27.49 -3.73 7.58
CA GLY A 171 28.10 -4.20 8.82
C GLY A 171 29.43 -3.51 9.11
N ALA A 172 30.09 -3.87 10.22
CA ALA A 172 31.46 -3.43 10.49
C ALA A 172 32.47 -4.35 9.79
N VAL A 173 33.62 -3.84 9.38
CA VAL A 173 34.65 -4.63 8.67
C VAL A 173 35.02 -5.91 9.43
N ARG A 174 35.15 -5.84 10.76
CA ARG A 174 35.43 -6.99 11.64
C ARG A 174 34.39 -8.11 11.60
N SER A 175 33.16 -7.86 11.15
CA SER A 175 32.17 -8.94 10.97
C SER A 175 32.41 -9.73 9.68
N PHE A 176 33.09 -9.13 8.70
CA PHE A 176 33.36 -9.75 7.40
C PHE A 176 34.71 -10.47 7.37
N VAL A 177 35.72 -9.91 8.06
CA VAL A 177 37.09 -10.39 8.03
C VAL A 177 37.60 -10.60 9.46
N SER A 178 37.98 -11.84 9.79
CA SER A 178 38.46 -12.23 11.12
C SER A 178 39.97 -12.01 11.33
N GLN A 179 40.73 -11.83 10.26
CA GLN A 179 42.20 -11.68 10.30
C GLN A 179 42.62 -10.22 10.24
N GLN A 180 43.77 -9.90 10.82
CA GLN A 180 44.38 -8.58 10.63
C GLN A 180 44.62 -8.33 9.14
N PRO A 181 44.25 -7.14 8.62
CA PRO A 181 44.48 -6.79 7.22
C PRO A 181 45.97 -6.87 6.88
N GLY A 182 46.28 -7.55 5.78
CA GLY A 182 47.61 -7.48 5.18
C GLY A 182 47.90 -6.09 4.59
N PRO A 183 49.06 -5.89 3.96
CA PRO A 183 49.45 -4.60 3.35
C PRO A 183 48.48 -4.12 2.26
N GLU A 184 47.72 -5.04 1.65
CA GLU A 184 46.70 -4.74 0.63
C GLU A 184 45.39 -4.18 1.22
N GLY A 185 45.23 -4.20 2.55
CA GLY A 185 44.01 -3.79 3.24
C GLY A 185 42.85 -4.78 3.09
N ILE A 186 41.65 -4.31 3.35
CA ILE A 186 40.36 -4.98 3.15
C ILE A 186 39.65 -4.24 2.04
N VAL A 187 39.08 -4.99 1.10
CA VAL A 187 38.41 -4.49 -0.10
C VAL A 187 36.93 -4.83 -0.05
N ALA A 188 36.10 -3.97 -0.64
CA ALA A 188 34.68 -4.23 -0.83
C ALA A 188 34.31 -4.14 -2.32
N PHE A 189 33.46 -5.06 -2.77
CA PHE A 189 32.99 -5.14 -4.16
C PHE A 189 31.49 -5.40 -4.22
N SER A 190 30.86 -4.92 -5.29
CA SER A 190 29.48 -5.20 -5.65
C SER A 190 29.44 -5.98 -6.95
N SER A 191 28.51 -6.93 -7.06
CA SER A 191 28.23 -7.65 -8.31
C SER A 191 27.49 -6.80 -9.35
N ASP A 192 26.87 -5.68 -8.94
CA ASP A 192 26.11 -4.79 -9.80
C ASP A 192 26.73 -3.39 -9.79
N PRO A 193 27.05 -2.80 -10.95
CA PRO A 193 27.65 -1.46 -11.02
C PRO A 193 26.73 -0.34 -10.50
N ARG A 194 25.41 -0.55 -10.43
CA ARG A 194 24.45 0.39 -9.83
C ARG A 194 24.46 0.33 -8.31
N ALA A 195 25.00 -0.72 -7.71
CA ALA A 195 25.10 -0.84 -6.27
C ALA A 195 26.52 -0.47 -5.83
N VAL A 196 26.68 0.70 -5.24
CA VAL A 196 28.00 1.18 -4.81
C VAL A 196 28.27 0.74 -3.38
N VAL A 197 29.50 0.34 -3.09
CA VAL A 197 29.95 -0.06 -1.75
C VAL A 197 31.24 0.68 -1.37
N TRP A 198 31.34 1.12 -0.12
CA TRP A 198 32.52 1.82 0.40
C TRP A 198 32.69 1.62 1.91
N PHE A 199 33.83 2.06 2.44
CA PHE A 199 34.12 2.08 3.86
C PHE A 199 33.96 3.48 4.43
N ASN A 200 33.20 3.61 5.52
CA ASN A 200 33.06 4.83 6.29
C ASN A 200 34.03 4.81 7.48
N ASP A 201 34.89 5.84 7.56
CA ASP A 201 35.86 6.02 8.63
C ASP A 201 35.16 6.51 9.90
N VAL A 202 35.05 5.64 10.90
CA VAL A 202 34.40 5.97 12.18
C VAL A 202 35.30 6.86 13.05
N GLN A 203 36.61 6.87 12.83
CA GLN A 203 37.58 7.63 13.63
C GLN A 203 37.82 9.06 13.09
N GLY A 204 37.59 9.29 11.80
CA GLY A 204 37.77 10.59 11.13
C GLY A 204 36.72 11.66 11.45
N GLY A 205 35.69 11.36 12.24
CA GLY A 205 34.72 12.35 12.74
C GLY A 205 33.78 12.98 11.70
N GLY A 206 33.75 12.48 10.46
CA GLY A 206 32.85 12.95 9.42
C GLY A 206 32.48 11.84 8.45
N VAL A 207 31.21 11.82 8.03
CA VAL A 207 30.74 10.99 6.91
C VAL A 207 31.47 11.51 5.66
N LEU A 208 32.61 10.92 5.34
CA LEU A 208 33.33 11.24 4.11
C LEU A 208 32.43 10.88 2.93
N SER A 209 32.43 11.79 1.94
CA SER A 209 31.72 11.74 0.67
C SER A 209 31.50 10.30 0.17
N PRO A 210 30.28 9.96 -0.31
CA PRO A 210 30.02 8.64 -0.84
C PRO A 210 31.05 8.34 -1.92
N THR A 211 31.72 7.19 -1.75
CA THR A 211 32.47 6.40 -2.76
C THR A 211 33.97 6.60 -2.96
N SER A 212 34.69 7.40 -2.16
CA SER A 212 36.15 7.54 -2.35
C SER A 212 37.02 6.40 -1.78
N ARG A 213 36.44 5.48 -0.98
CA ARG A 213 37.22 4.48 -0.22
C ARG A 213 36.66 3.07 -0.33
N ASN A 214 37.08 2.33 -1.35
CA ASN A 214 36.82 0.88 -1.50
C ASN A 214 37.92 0.01 -0.85
N LYS A 215 38.85 0.61 -0.10
CA LYS A 215 39.91 -0.07 0.67
C LYS A 215 40.05 0.48 2.08
N THR A 216 40.19 -0.38 3.08
CA THR A 216 40.48 0.02 4.47
C THR A 216 41.43 -0.93 5.19
N SER A 217 42.20 -0.43 6.15
CA SER A 217 42.98 -1.24 7.10
C SER A 217 42.36 -1.24 8.52
N HIS A 218 41.24 -0.54 8.73
CA HIS A 218 40.63 -0.40 10.04
C HIS A 218 39.47 -1.40 10.21
N PRO A 219 39.54 -2.30 11.20
CA PRO A 219 38.50 -3.32 11.42
C PRO A 219 37.18 -2.74 11.94
N ASP A 220 37.19 -1.49 12.42
CA ASP A 220 36.04 -0.80 12.98
C ASP A 220 35.30 0.07 11.96
N ASP A 221 35.84 0.22 10.75
CA ASP A 221 35.15 0.93 9.69
C ASP A 221 33.82 0.23 9.34
N GLN A 222 32.83 1.02 8.95
CA GLN A 222 31.56 0.48 8.49
C GLN A 222 31.58 0.27 6.98
N VAL A 223 31.08 -0.88 6.54
CA VAL A 223 30.79 -1.14 5.13
C VAL A 223 29.41 -0.60 4.83
N LEU A 224 29.34 0.39 3.94
CA LEU A 224 28.10 1.02 3.51
C LEU A 224 27.85 0.71 2.03
N ALA A 225 26.57 0.69 1.66
CA ALA A 225 26.16 0.58 0.28
C ALA A 225 25.04 1.57 -0.07
N CYS A 226 24.88 1.87 -1.36
CA CYS A 226 23.81 2.72 -1.87
C CYS A 226 23.48 2.34 -3.32
N LEU A 227 22.31 2.79 -3.79
CA LEU A 227 21.97 2.75 -5.21
C LEU A 227 22.55 3.95 -5.96
N ASN A 228 23.02 3.71 -7.18
CA ASN A 228 23.43 4.66 -8.22
C ASN A 228 22.74 4.20 -9.51
N SER A 229 21.49 4.62 -9.70
CA SER A 229 20.64 4.10 -10.77
C SER A 229 20.96 4.67 -12.15
N ASP A 230 21.60 5.84 -12.22
CA ASP A 230 22.02 6.52 -13.46
C ASP A 230 23.50 6.31 -13.82
N LEU A 231 24.25 5.57 -13.00
CA LEU A 231 25.69 5.30 -13.15
C LEU A 231 26.56 6.56 -13.24
N ASN A 232 26.08 7.67 -12.67
CA ASN A 232 26.79 8.93 -12.68
C ASN A 232 28.02 8.91 -11.75
N ARG A 233 28.89 9.92 -11.92
CA ARG A 233 30.12 10.08 -11.14
C ARG A 233 30.30 11.53 -10.69
N ASP A 234 30.89 11.71 -9.53
CA ASP A 234 31.31 13.01 -9.02
C ASP A 234 32.49 13.60 -9.83
N SER A 235 32.90 14.83 -9.50
CA SER A 235 34.02 15.51 -10.17
C SER A 235 35.38 14.83 -9.99
N LEU A 236 35.50 13.89 -9.06
CA LEU A 236 36.68 13.08 -8.79
C LEU A 236 36.61 11.71 -9.49
N GLY A 237 35.54 11.44 -10.23
CA GLY A 237 35.31 10.19 -10.95
C GLY A 237 34.77 9.06 -10.07
N ASN A 238 34.37 9.33 -8.83
CA ASN A 238 33.77 8.31 -7.98
C ASN A 238 32.27 8.17 -8.26
N PRO A 239 31.68 6.95 -8.21
CA PRO A 239 30.24 6.77 -8.42
C PRO A 239 29.41 7.62 -7.45
N ARG A 240 28.29 8.21 -7.85
CA ARG A 240 27.48 9.01 -6.92
C ARG A 240 26.24 8.23 -6.47
N CYS A 241 25.87 8.37 -5.20
CA CYS A 241 24.68 7.70 -4.69
C CYS A 241 23.42 8.51 -4.98
N ASP A 242 22.33 7.84 -5.35
CA ASP A 242 21.03 8.43 -5.67
C ASP A 242 20.51 9.36 -4.57
N TYR A 243 20.73 9.04 -3.28
CA TYR A 243 20.26 9.88 -2.17
C TYR A 243 20.94 11.27 -2.14
N VAL A 244 22.17 11.37 -2.65
CA VAL A 244 22.88 12.66 -2.75
C VAL A 244 22.31 13.46 -3.90
N ASP A 245 22.10 12.81 -5.05
CA ASP A 245 21.49 13.42 -6.21
C ASP A 245 20.05 13.86 -5.94
N GLU A 246 19.28 13.04 -5.22
CA GLU A 246 17.92 13.35 -4.76
C GLU A 246 17.90 14.60 -3.87
N ASN A 247 18.83 14.70 -2.91
CA ASN A 247 18.94 15.88 -2.05
C ASN A 247 19.31 17.14 -2.83
N GLU A 248 20.22 17.04 -3.81
CA GLU A 248 20.53 18.15 -4.73
C GLU A 248 19.38 18.46 -5.70
N CYS A 249 18.57 17.48 -6.04
CA CYS A 249 17.36 17.66 -6.80
C CYS A 249 16.34 18.50 -6.03
N ALA A 250 16.09 18.08 -4.79
CA ALA A 250 15.17 18.72 -3.88
C ALA A 250 15.59 20.15 -3.54
N SER A 251 16.90 20.41 -3.35
CA SER A 251 17.41 21.76 -3.08
C SER A 251 17.19 22.75 -4.24
N ARG A 252 17.02 22.24 -5.47
CA ARG A 252 16.67 23.01 -6.66
C ARG A 252 15.16 23.10 -6.89
N ASN A 253 14.35 22.67 -5.92
CA ASN A 253 12.89 22.57 -6.01
C ASN A 253 12.45 21.71 -7.20
N ARG A 254 12.99 20.48 -7.28
CA ARG A 254 12.69 19.48 -8.30
C ARG A 254 12.42 18.13 -7.65
N ASP A 255 11.91 17.19 -8.43
CA ASP A 255 11.61 15.84 -8.00
C ASP A 255 12.57 14.84 -8.64
N TRP A 256 12.95 13.81 -7.88
CA TRP A 256 13.90 12.78 -8.29
C TRP A 256 13.16 11.48 -8.59
N PHE A 257 13.47 10.86 -9.73
CA PHE A 257 12.90 9.57 -10.08
C PHE A 257 13.87 8.77 -10.94
N ALA A 258 14.09 7.51 -10.54
CA ALA A 258 14.87 6.52 -11.28
C ALA A 258 16.20 7.08 -11.83
N GLY A 259 16.97 7.76 -10.98
CA GLY A 259 18.29 8.25 -11.33
C GLY A 259 18.32 9.67 -11.93
N ASN A 260 17.18 10.36 -12.05
CA ASN A 260 17.19 11.67 -12.70
C ASN A 260 16.24 12.69 -12.06
N CYS A 261 16.68 13.95 -12.11
CA CYS A 261 15.86 15.11 -11.78
C CYS A 261 14.92 15.48 -12.92
N CYS A 262 13.65 15.67 -12.61
CA CYS A 262 12.73 16.29 -13.56
C CYS A 262 13.17 17.74 -13.81
N GLY A 263 13.28 18.13 -15.08
CA GLY A 263 13.71 19.46 -15.51
C GLY A 263 15.23 19.62 -15.73
N ASP A 264 16.05 18.60 -15.44
CA ASP A 264 17.47 18.57 -15.82
C ASP A 264 17.65 17.86 -17.16
N ALA A 265 18.72 18.16 -17.90
CA ALA A 265 19.04 17.42 -19.12
C ALA A 265 19.30 15.92 -18.80
N PRO A 266 18.81 14.97 -19.63
CA PRO A 266 18.09 15.17 -20.89
C PRO A 266 16.57 15.42 -20.73
N TYR A 267 16.04 15.38 -19.51
CA TYR A 267 14.62 15.54 -19.14
C TYR A 267 14.21 17.00 -18.85
N ALA A 268 14.81 17.95 -19.56
CA ALA A 268 14.63 19.39 -19.29
C ALA A 268 13.27 19.93 -19.76
N ALA A 269 12.63 19.26 -20.72
CA ALA A 269 11.33 19.64 -21.24
C ALA A 269 10.19 18.96 -20.46
N CYS A 270 9.02 19.58 -20.44
CA CYS A 270 7.83 18.88 -19.96
C CYS A 270 7.38 17.86 -21.02
N GLY A 271 7.21 16.61 -20.62
CA GLY A 271 6.91 15.55 -21.58
C GLY A 271 6.82 14.17 -20.95
N PHE A 272 6.36 13.23 -21.75
CA PHE A 272 6.44 11.81 -21.44
C PHE A 272 7.77 11.25 -21.91
N TYR A 273 8.49 10.59 -21.01
CA TYR A 273 9.79 10.00 -21.28
C TYR A 273 9.68 8.48 -21.26
N GLN A 274 9.80 7.87 -22.44
CA GLN A 274 9.55 6.45 -22.65
C GLN A 274 10.56 5.56 -21.90
N ASP A 275 11.81 5.97 -21.78
CA ASP A 275 12.84 5.29 -21.02
C ASP A 275 12.55 5.28 -19.51
N LYS A 276 11.84 6.31 -19.02
CA LYS A 276 11.41 6.41 -17.61
C LYS A 276 10.00 5.90 -17.35
N GLN A 277 9.19 5.72 -18.39
CA GLN A 277 7.76 5.44 -18.25
C GLN A 277 7.07 6.44 -17.30
N ALA A 278 7.43 7.72 -17.43
CA ALA A 278 7.00 8.78 -16.52
C ALA A 278 6.78 10.11 -17.27
N LEU A 279 5.89 10.94 -16.74
CA LEU A 279 5.75 12.34 -17.14
C LEU A 279 6.65 13.20 -16.25
N CYS A 280 7.40 14.11 -16.84
CA CYS A 280 8.02 15.21 -16.12
C CYS A 280 7.31 16.51 -16.49
N GLY A 281 6.95 17.29 -15.48
CA GLY A 281 6.24 18.57 -15.64
C GLY A 281 6.43 19.46 -14.43
N GLN A 282 5.65 20.53 -14.35
CA GLN A 282 5.70 21.51 -13.26
C GLN A 282 4.34 21.68 -12.58
N ASP A 283 4.35 21.76 -11.26
CA ASP A 283 3.15 22.09 -10.46
C ASP A 283 2.80 23.58 -10.52
N GLY A 284 1.76 24.00 -9.78
CA GLY A 284 1.30 25.40 -9.73
C GLY A 284 2.30 26.37 -9.08
N THR A 285 3.35 25.89 -8.43
CA THR A 285 4.44 26.69 -7.87
C THR A 285 5.66 26.78 -8.81
N GLY A 286 5.63 26.08 -9.94
CA GLY A 286 6.76 25.95 -10.86
C GLY A 286 7.78 24.89 -10.43
N ARG A 287 7.51 24.10 -9.39
CA ARG A 287 8.35 22.96 -8.98
C ARG A 287 8.25 21.86 -10.03
N PHE A 288 9.38 21.35 -10.47
CA PHE A 288 9.40 20.18 -11.37
C PHE A 288 9.05 18.90 -10.60
N LEU A 289 8.12 18.12 -11.14
CA LEU A 289 7.60 16.87 -10.56
C LEU A 289 7.61 15.73 -11.56
N TRP A 290 7.92 14.52 -11.08
CA TRP A 290 7.69 13.29 -11.83
C TRP A 290 6.29 12.74 -11.53
N ALA A 291 5.62 12.24 -12.56
CA ALA A 291 4.46 11.36 -12.44
C ALA A 291 4.81 10.01 -13.09
N PRO A 292 5.31 9.03 -12.32
CA PRO A 292 5.63 7.71 -12.83
C PRO A 292 4.38 6.88 -13.17
N LEU A 293 4.47 6.01 -14.18
CA LEU A 293 3.41 5.01 -14.40
C LEU A 293 3.32 4.02 -13.23
N SER A 294 4.40 3.77 -12.50
CA SER A 294 4.41 2.89 -11.32
C SER A 294 3.61 3.43 -10.13
N ASP A 295 3.34 4.74 -10.07
CA ASP A 295 2.60 5.39 -8.97
C ASP A 295 1.07 5.23 -9.17
N VAL A 296 0.60 3.98 -9.17
CA VAL A 296 -0.79 3.64 -9.50
C VAL A 296 -1.79 4.30 -8.53
N GLY A 297 -2.75 5.03 -9.09
CA GLY A 297 -3.81 5.73 -8.35
C GLY A 297 -3.40 7.06 -7.71
N LYS A 298 -2.12 7.42 -7.71
CA LYS A 298 -1.68 8.70 -7.16
C LYS A 298 -1.92 9.81 -8.18
N ILE A 299 -2.68 10.83 -7.78
CA ILE A 299 -2.88 12.05 -8.58
C ILE A 299 -1.63 12.91 -8.47
N VAL A 300 -1.05 13.27 -9.63
CA VAL A 300 0.04 14.24 -9.75
C VAL A 300 -0.46 15.45 -10.51
N ARG A 301 -0.32 16.63 -9.89
CA ARG A 301 -0.83 17.90 -10.44
C ARG A 301 0.26 18.66 -11.17
N LEU A 302 0.26 18.62 -12.51
CA LEU A 302 1.26 19.29 -13.36
C LEU A 302 0.69 20.57 -13.97
N GLN A 303 0.31 21.52 -13.12
CA GLN A 303 -0.54 22.67 -13.47
C GLN A 303 0.14 23.76 -14.32
N THR A 304 1.47 23.85 -14.35
CA THR A 304 2.15 24.88 -15.16
C THR A 304 2.53 24.35 -16.54
N CYS A 305 2.94 23.09 -16.61
CA CYS A 305 3.41 22.45 -17.84
C CYS A 305 3.46 20.95 -17.59
N PRO A 306 2.62 20.11 -18.22
CA PRO A 306 1.71 20.36 -19.33
C PRO A 306 0.29 20.89 -19.00
N GLN A 307 0.10 21.54 -17.85
CA GLN A 307 -1.19 22.11 -17.39
C GLN A 307 -2.31 21.07 -17.23
N VAL A 308 -1.99 19.91 -16.64
CA VAL A 308 -2.95 18.83 -16.44
C VAL A 308 -2.70 18.06 -15.15
N ASP A 309 -3.77 17.62 -14.51
CA ASP A 309 -3.73 16.61 -13.46
C ASP A 309 -3.76 15.23 -14.08
N VAL A 310 -2.88 14.33 -13.63
CA VAL A 310 -2.80 12.96 -14.15
C VAL A 310 -2.89 11.94 -13.02
N VAL A 311 -3.49 10.79 -13.32
CA VAL A 311 -3.48 9.60 -12.45
C VAL A 311 -3.05 8.38 -13.26
N SER A 312 -2.15 7.56 -12.72
CA SER A 312 -1.65 6.36 -13.41
C SER A 312 -2.50 5.12 -13.10
N SER A 313 -2.76 4.30 -14.12
CA SER A 313 -3.28 2.93 -13.94
C SER A 313 -2.19 1.84 -13.88
N GLY A 314 -0.92 2.21 -14.00
CA GLY A 314 0.19 1.27 -14.20
C GLY A 314 0.54 1.04 -15.67
N GLN A 315 -0.38 1.37 -16.59
CA GLN A 315 -0.19 1.16 -18.04
C GLN A 315 -0.27 2.47 -18.83
N LYS A 316 -1.10 3.41 -18.38
CA LYS A 316 -1.28 4.73 -19.00
C LYS A 316 -1.73 5.74 -17.96
N PHE A 317 -1.68 7.01 -18.33
CA PHE A 317 -2.22 8.10 -17.52
C PHE A 317 -3.64 8.44 -17.94
N TYR A 318 -4.42 8.93 -16.99
CA TYR A 318 -5.74 9.48 -17.22
C TYR A 318 -5.81 10.92 -16.75
N SER A 319 -6.60 11.75 -17.43
CA SER A 319 -6.81 13.16 -17.11
C SER A 319 -8.24 13.62 -17.37
N CYS A 320 -8.65 14.70 -16.70
CA CYS A 320 -9.93 15.36 -16.93
C CYS A 320 -9.84 16.48 -17.98
N GLY A 321 -8.74 17.23 -17.95
CA GLY A 321 -8.42 18.28 -18.90
C GLY A 321 -7.73 17.77 -20.18
N GLN A 322 -7.64 18.65 -21.18
CA GLN A 322 -6.83 18.40 -22.37
C GLN A 322 -5.39 18.89 -22.07
N PRO A 323 -4.36 18.03 -22.07
CA PRO A 323 -2.99 18.49 -21.87
C PRO A 323 -2.57 19.50 -22.94
N SER A 324 -1.73 20.47 -22.57
CA SER A 324 -1.13 21.39 -23.54
C SER A 324 -0.12 20.62 -24.41
N GLY A 325 -0.54 20.23 -25.62
CA GLY A 325 0.29 19.50 -26.58
C GLY A 325 -0.06 18.01 -26.71
N ASN A 326 0.58 17.34 -27.66
CA ASN A 326 0.38 15.91 -27.91
C ASN A 326 1.27 15.09 -26.97
N LEU A 327 0.78 14.81 -25.76
CA LEU A 327 1.43 13.87 -24.85
C LEU A 327 0.91 12.45 -25.11
N PRO A 328 1.77 11.51 -25.53
CA PRO A 328 1.37 10.12 -25.70
C PRO A 328 0.97 9.52 -24.34
N ASN A 329 0.08 8.51 -24.37
CA ASN A 329 -0.34 7.73 -23.19
C ASN A 329 -1.14 8.48 -22.12
N ILE A 330 -1.72 9.65 -22.44
CA ILE A 330 -2.72 10.30 -21.58
C ILE A 330 -4.10 10.12 -22.23
N GLU A 331 -5.02 9.48 -21.52
CA GLU A 331 -6.42 9.32 -21.92
C GLU A 331 -7.34 10.26 -21.14
N ARG A 332 -8.25 10.93 -21.83
CA ARG A 332 -9.24 11.79 -21.19
C ARG A 332 -10.44 10.97 -20.72
N PHE A 333 -10.94 11.24 -19.51
CA PHE A 333 -12.21 10.69 -19.03
C PHE A 333 -13.14 11.82 -18.54
N GLN A 334 -14.46 11.56 -18.51
CA GLN A 334 -15.48 12.56 -18.12
C GLN A 334 -16.46 12.06 -17.05
N GLY A 335 -16.40 10.77 -16.70
CA GLY A 335 -17.25 10.14 -15.69
C GLY A 335 -16.42 9.65 -14.50
N LYS A 336 -16.72 8.43 -14.06
CA LYS A 336 -15.92 7.74 -13.06
C LYS A 336 -14.89 6.84 -13.72
N LEU A 337 -13.76 6.68 -13.07
CA LEU A 337 -12.69 5.79 -13.47
C LEU A 337 -12.24 4.99 -12.25
N SER A 338 -12.21 3.67 -12.34
CA SER A 338 -11.73 2.81 -11.24
C SER A 338 -10.27 2.43 -11.44
N ILE A 339 -9.41 2.78 -10.49
CA ILE A 339 -7.98 2.41 -10.48
C ILE A 339 -7.62 1.88 -9.10
N ALA A 340 -7.03 0.67 -9.06
CA ALA A 340 -6.54 0.03 -7.85
C ALA A 340 -7.54 0.03 -6.66
N GLY A 341 -8.82 -0.18 -6.97
CA GLY A 341 -9.91 -0.26 -5.98
C GLY A 341 -10.55 1.08 -5.60
N HIS A 342 -10.05 2.21 -6.10
CA HIS A 342 -10.61 3.54 -5.85
C HIS A 342 -11.28 4.10 -7.11
N GLU A 343 -12.29 4.96 -6.94
CA GLU A 343 -12.88 5.73 -8.03
C GLU A 343 -12.38 7.17 -8.07
N TYR A 344 -12.09 7.62 -9.29
CA TYR A 344 -11.67 8.96 -9.64
C TYR A 344 -12.75 9.59 -10.51
N ALA A 345 -12.97 10.88 -10.36
CA ALA A 345 -13.95 11.64 -11.12
C ALA A 345 -13.40 13.03 -11.47
N CYS A 346 -14.05 13.69 -12.43
CA CYS A 346 -13.66 15.02 -12.87
C CYS A 346 -14.50 16.11 -12.21
N ASP A 347 -13.82 17.11 -11.65
CA ASP A 347 -14.40 18.39 -11.24
C ASP A 347 -13.82 19.49 -12.15
N GLY A 348 -14.50 19.73 -13.28
CA GLY A 348 -13.90 20.48 -14.39
C GLY A 348 -12.67 19.73 -14.95
N ASP A 349 -11.51 20.39 -14.94
CA ASP A 349 -10.24 19.83 -15.41
C ASP A 349 -9.42 19.14 -14.29
N VAL A 350 -9.92 19.15 -13.06
CA VAL A 350 -9.26 18.57 -11.88
C VAL A 350 -9.70 17.13 -11.65
N ILE A 351 -8.75 16.24 -11.37
CA ILE A 351 -9.05 14.87 -10.94
C ILE A 351 -9.32 14.87 -9.44
N VAL A 352 -10.42 14.26 -9.03
CA VAL A 352 -10.79 14.06 -7.62
C VAL A 352 -10.92 12.56 -7.34
N GLU A 353 -10.17 12.09 -6.36
CA GLU A 353 -10.26 10.72 -5.84
C GLU A 353 -11.31 10.64 -4.73
N CYS A 354 -12.15 9.59 -4.73
CA CYS A 354 -12.78 9.14 -3.50
C CYS A 354 -11.78 8.29 -2.72
N GLY A 355 -11.22 8.88 -1.66
CA GLY A 355 -10.12 8.26 -0.90
C GLY A 355 -10.56 7.14 0.02
N GLY A 356 -11.86 7.10 0.36
CA GLY A 356 -12.38 6.19 1.38
C GLY A 356 -11.57 6.28 2.68
N LEU A 357 -11.37 5.14 3.33
CA LEU A 357 -10.56 5.06 4.55
C LEU A 357 -9.04 5.06 4.30
N ALA A 358 -8.59 4.86 3.06
CA ALA A 358 -7.17 4.68 2.73
C ALA A 358 -6.78 5.44 1.43
N PRO A 359 -6.79 6.78 1.45
CA PRO A 359 -6.58 7.59 0.25
C PRO A 359 -5.20 7.36 -0.39
N LYS A 360 -5.15 7.37 -1.73
CA LYS A 360 -3.92 7.31 -2.53
C LYS A 360 -3.28 8.68 -2.73
N SER A 361 -4.11 9.73 -2.81
CA SER A 361 -3.68 11.08 -3.18
C SER A 361 -3.92 12.09 -2.07
N GLN A 362 -3.06 13.12 -2.03
CA GLN A 362 -3.28 14.27 -1.16
C GLN A 362 -4.47 15.10 -1.66
N GLY A 363 -5.44 15.34 -0.77
CA GLY A 363 -6.69 16.04 -1.10
C GLY A 363 -7.78 15.12 -1.67
N ALA A 364 -7.61 13.80 -1.59
CA ALA A 364 -8.71 12.86 -1.83
C ALA A 364 -9.88 13.13 -0.88
N LYS A 365 -11.10 12.88 -1.36
CA LYS A 365 -12.33 13.10 -0.61
C LYS A 365 -12.50 12.01 0.44
N ARG A 366 -12.86 12.41 1.66
CA ARG A 366 -13.11 11.51 2.79
C ARG A 366 -14.54 10.94 2.73
N PRO A 367 -14.81 9.84 3.45
CA PRO A 367 -16.17 9.30 3.55
C PRO A 367 -17.18 10.37 3.97
N GLY A 368 -18.30 10.46 3.25
CA GLY A 368 -19.34 11.46 3.48
C GLY A 368 -19.18 12.79 2.74
N GLU A 369 -18.00 13.08 2.20
CA GLU A 369 -17.82 14.24 1.32
C GLU A 369 -18.45 13.98 -0.05
N THR A 370 -18.93 15.05 -0.69
CA THR A 370 -19.71 14.94 -1.93
C THR A 370 -19.02 15.57 -3.14
N LEU A 371 -19.37 15.07 -4.32
CA LEU A 371 -18.94 15.58 -5.62
C LEU A 371 -20.06 15.42 -6.65
N SER A 372 -20.30 16.45 -7.48
CA SER A 372 -21.27 16.37 -8.58
C SER A 372 -20.61 15.79 -9.82
N ILE A 373 -21.03 14.58 -10.23
CA ILE A 373 -20.47 13.85 -11.39
C ILE A 373 -21.58 13.71 -12.43
N GLY A 374 -21.39 14.29 -13.62
CA GLY A 374 -22.43 14.28 -14.66
C GLY A 374 -23.75 14.97 -14.24
N GLY A 375 -23.68 15.94 -13.33
CA GLY A 375 -24.84 16.63 -12.76
C GLY A 375 -25.58 15.88 -11.66
N VAL A 376 -25.09 14.70 -11.26
CA VAL A 376 -25.64 13.94 -10.13
C VAL A 376 -24.70 14.02 -8.94
N LEU A 377 -25.23 14.31 -7.77
CA LEU A 377 -24.45 14.37 -6.54
C LEU A 377 -24.11 12.94 -6.07
N HIS A 378 -22.83 12.67 -5.90
CA HIS A 378 -22.30 11.44 -5.31
C HIS A 378 -21.62 11.76 -3.98
N THR A 379 -21.60 10.78 -3.09
CA THR A 379 -20.93 10.81 -1.79
C THR A 379 -19.80 9.77 -1.79
N CYS A 380 -18.63 10.14 -1.29
CA CYS A 380 -17.50 9.23 -1.19
C CYS A 380 -17.77 8.18 -0.10
N ALA A 381 -17.68 6.91 -0.46
CA ALA A 381 -17.88 5.75 0.41
C ALA A 381 -16.59 5.35 1.13
N ALA A 382 -16.69 4.50 2.17
CA ALA A 382 -15.53 4.03 2.94
C ALA A 382 -14.58 3.14 2.11
N ASP A 383 -15.11 2.45 1.10
CA ASP A 383 -14.39 1.57 0.18
C ASP A 383 -13.66 2.30 -0.96
N GLY A 384 -13.73 3.64 -0.99
CA GLY A 384 -13.09 4.44 -2.04
C GLY A 384 -13.94 4.60 -3.32
N LEU A 385 -15.24 4.30 -3.26
CA LEU A 385 -16.17 4.45 -4.39
C LEU A 385 -17.12 5.65 -4.25
N TRP A 386 -17.56 6.23 -5.36
CA TRP A 386 -18.57 7.28 -5.40
C TRP A 386 -19.98 6.67 -5.43
N LYS A 387 -20.78 6.82 -4.36
CA LYS A 387 -22.14 6.24 -4.29
C LYS A 387 -23.20 7.35 -4.22
N GLN A 388 -24.41 7.06 -4.71
CA GLN A 388 -25.57 7.97 -4.57
C GLN A 388 -26.35 7.68 -3.29
N SER A 389 -26.23 6.47 -2.77
CA SER A 389 -26.81 6.07 -1.48
C SER A 389 -25.91 5.04 -0.82
N PHE A 390 -25.88 5.07 0.51
CA PHE A 390 -25.25 4.07 1.37
C PHE A 390 -26.26 3.05 1.92
N ASP A 391 -27.48 3.00 1.40
CA ASP A 391 -28.42 1.92 1.71
C ASP A 391 -27.81 0.56 1.38
N GLY A 392 -27.84 -0.36 2.35
CA GLY A 392 -27.14 -1.65 2.29
C GLY A 392 -25.64 -1.62 2.59
N ASP A 393 -25.03 -0.45 2.81
CA ASP A 393 -23.60 -0.28 3.11
C ASP A 393 -23.39 0.45 4.45
N ARG A 394 -23.54 -0.32 5.53
CA ARG A 394 -23.33 0.15 6.90
C ARG A 394 -21.96 0.81 7.10
N ALA A 395 -20.90 0.19 6.58
CA ALA A 395 -19.54 0.64 6.85
C ALA A 395 -19.30 2.05 6.28
N SER A 396 -19.79 2.30 5.06
CA SER A 396 -19.74 3.62 4.44
C SER A 396 -20.64 4.63 5.15
N CYS A 397 -21.85 4.23 5.54
CA CYS A 397 -22.77 5.08 6.27
C CYS A 397 -22.17 5.62 7.58
N GLU A 398 -21.68 4.70 8.43
CA GLU A 398 -21.12 5.06 9.74
C GLU A 398 -19.80 5.84 9.58
N SER A 399 -18.94 5.47 8.62
CA SER A 399 -17.69 6.18 8.35
C SER A 399 -17.92 7.61 7.83
N ALA A 400 -19.02 7.84 7.13
CA ALA A 400 -19.45 9.15 6.66
C ALA A 400 -20.06 10.03 7.77
N GLY A 401 -20.22 9.50 8.99
CA GLY A 401 -20.83 10.20 10.11
C GLY A 401 -22.36 10.23 10.08
N PHE A 402 -22.98 9.37 9.28
CA PHE A 402 -24.44 9.22 9.20
C PHE A 402 -24.94 8.12 10.14
N ALA A 403 -26.26 8.05 10.33
CA ALA A 403 -26.87 7.09 11.25
C ALA A 403 -27.39 5.86 10.50
N TRP A 404 -26.85 4.69 10.80
CA TRP A 404 -27.33 3.42 10.28
C TRP A 404 -28.58 2.94 11.03
N THR A 405 -29.72 2.91 10.33
CA THR A 405 -31.04 2.55 10.92
C THR A 405 -31.26 1.04 11.00
N GLY A 406 -30.45 0.24 10.31
CA GLY A 406 -30.55 -1.22 10.28
C GLY A 406 -30.41 -1.77 8.86
N THR A 407 -31.15 -1.21 7.92
CA THR A 407 -31.07 -1.55 6.48
C THR A 407 -30.69 -0.37 5.59
N ARG A 408 -30.76 0.86 6.14
CA ARG A 408 -30.59 2.11 5.42
C ARG A 408 -29.72 3.12 6.15
N CYS A 409 -29.26 4.14 5.41
CA CYS A 409 -28.42 5.21 5.94
C CYS A 409 -29.16 6.55 6.05
N CYS A 410 -29.39 7.03 7.26
CA CYS A 410 -30.08 8.30 7.47
C CYS A 410 -29.12 9.48 7.57
N GLY A 411 -29.40 10.53 6.81
CA GLY A 411 -28.68 11.81 6.85
C GLY A 411 -27.82 12.09 5.62
N GLU A 412 -27.74 11.15 4.68
CA GLU A 412 -27.06 11.37 3.42
C GLU A 412 -27.82 12.40 2.56
N LYS A 413 -27.12 13.41 2.03
CA LYS A 413 -27.74 14.47 1.21
C LYS A 413 -28.20 14.00 -0.16
N THR A 414 -27.66 12.87 -0.59
CA THR A 414 -27.91 12.26 -1.90
C THR A 414 -29.07 11.28 -1.86
N ASP A 415 -29.63 10.98 -0.68
CA ASP A 415 -30.79 10.09 -0.56
C ASP A 415 -31.98 10.69 -1.32
N VAL A 416 -32.61 9.85 -2.13
CA VAL A 416 -33.90 10.18 -2.75
C VAL A 416 -35.00 10.24 -1.68
N LEU A 417 -34.86 9.46 -0.61
CA LEU A 417 -35.83 9.31 0.47
C LEU A 417 -35.36 9.95 1.77
N SER A 418 -35.44 11.27 1.86
CA SER A 418 -35.14 11.98 3.13
C SER A 418 -35.99 11.52 4.33
N SER A 419 -37.11 10.82 4.12
CA SER A 419 -37.93 10.27 5.21
C SER A 419 -38.30 8.83 4.91
N TYR A 420 -38.04 7.92 5.86
CA TYR A 420 -38.43 6.52 5.76
C TYR A 420 -38.52 5.88 7.15
N GLU A 421 -39.34 4.83 7.25
CA GLU A 421 -39.40 3.93 8.40
C GLU A 421 -38.52 2.70 8.13
N ASP A 422 -37.71 2.30 9.11
CA ASP A 422 -36.83 1.13 9.02
C ASP A 422 -37.04 0.27 10.26
N GLU A 423 -37.93 -0.72 10.12
CA GLU A 423 -38.37 -1.55 11.25
C GLU A 423 -37.18 -2.25 11.90
N TYR A 424 -37.04 -2.09 13.21
CA TYR A 424 -35.88 -2.56 13.93
C TYR A 424 -35.71 -4.08 13.81
N ASN A 425 -34.60 -4.48 13.20
CA ASN A 425 -34.14 -5.86 13.18
C ASN A 425 -32.85 -6.00 14.01
N PRO A 426 -32.88 -6.66 15.19
CA PRO A 426 -31.70 -6.83 16.03
C PRO A 426 -30.56 -7.60 15.34
N ALA A 427 -30.87 -8.45 14.35
CA ALA A 427 -29.86 -9.20 13.60
C ALA A 427 -29.11 -8.32 12.58
N ALA A 428 -29.66 -7.16 12.19
CA ALA A 428 -29.07 -6.25 11.21
C ALA A 428 -28.05 -5.27 11.84
N GLY A 429 -27.96 -5.24 13.17
CA GLY A 429 -26.92 -4.52 13.92
C GLY A 429 -26.99 -2.99 13.87
N GLY A 430 -28.10 -2.38 13.40
CA GLY A 430 -28.28 -0.93 13.39
C GLY A 430 -28.89 -0.36 14.66
N VAL A 431 -28.88 0.98 14.77
CA VAL A 431 -29.52 1.68 15.87
C VAL A 431 -31.02 1.75 15.58
N PRO A 432 -31.90 1.19 16.44
CA PRO A 432 -33.35 1.25 16.25
C PRO A 432 -33.79 2.70 16.04
N GLY A 433 -34.44 3.00 14.91
CA GLY A 433 -34.85 4.35 14.59
C GLY A 433 -35.36 4.47 13.16
N ALA A 434 -35.71 5.68 12.76
CA ALA A 434 -36.14 6.01 11.41
C ALA A 434 -35.52 7.32 10.95
N CYS A 435 -35.67 7.64 9.66
CA CYS A 435 -35.23 8.91 9.12
C CYS A 435 -36.43 9.82 8.88
N PHE A 436 -36.34 11.08 9.30
CA PHE A 436 -37.36 12.08 9.03
C PHE A 436 -36.70 13.36 8.50
N LYS A 437 -36.97 13.71 7.24
CA LYS A 437 -36.41 14.86 6.53
C LYS A 437 -34.88 14.97 6.66
N GLY A 438 -34.18 13.84 6.55
CA GLY A 438 -32.73 13.72 6.64
C GLY A 438 -32.20 13.72 8.08
N GLN A 439 -33.08 13.70 9.09
CA GLN A 439 -32.70 13.65 10.50
C GLN A 439 -33.02 12.28 11.07
N PHE A 440 -32.04 11.66 11.70
CA PHE A 440 -32.22 10.39 12.39
C PHE A 440 -33.04 10.61 13.66
N VAL A 441 -34.13 9.86 13.79
CA VAL A 441 -34.98 9.82 14.97
C VAL A 441 -34.80 8.45 15.62
N PRO A 442 -34.00 8.33 16.70
CA PRO A 442 -33.82 7.05 17.38
C PRO A 442 -35.13 6.57 17.99
N SER A 443 -35.25 5.27 18.25
CA SER A 443 -36.38 4.72 19.01
C SER A 443 -36.46 5.37 20.38
N GLY A 444 -37.66 5.83 20.74
CA GLY A 444 -37.87 6.67 21.92
C GLY A 444 -37.68 8.17 21.66
N GLY A 445 -37.21 8.55 20.46
CA GLY A 445 -37.03 9.93 20.04
C GLY A 445 -38.30 10.56 19.47
N PHE A 446 -38.34 11.89 19.49
CA PHE A 446 -39.47 12.68 18.99
C PHE A 446 -39.13 13.39 17.69
N VAL A 447 -40.09 13.47 16.77
CA VAL A 447 -39.90 14.17 15.48
C VAL A 447 -39.83 15.67 15.71
N SER A 448 -38.69 16.29 15.41
CA SER A 448 -38.45 17.74 15.56
C SER A 448 -38.82 18.27 16.96
N GLY A 449 -38.66 17.45 18.01
CA GLY A 449 -39.02 17.79 19.39
C GLY A 449 -40.52 17.75 19.70
N ASN A 450 -41.37 17.43 18.72
CA ASN A 450 -42.82 17.33 18.93
C ASN A 450 -43.16 16.04 19.70
N ARG A 451 -43.51 16.19 20.99
CA ARG A 451 -43.81 15.06 21.88
C ARG A 451 -45.08 14.29 21.50
N ASN A 452 -45.84 14.74 20.50
CA ASN A 452 -46.99 14.01 19.97
C ASN A 452 -46.56 12.92 18.98
N ILE A 453 -45.32 12.96 18.46
CA ILE A 453 -44.82 12.04 17.45
C ILE A 453 -43.59 11.31 17.96
N LEU A 454 -43.75 10.02 18.24
CA LEU A 454 -42.70 9.15 18.76
C LEU A 454 -42.20 8.22 17.66
N ASN A 455 -40.89 8.05 17.53
CA ASN A 455 -40.35 6.88 16.86
C ASN A 455 -40.35 5.69 17.83
N HIS A 456 -40.99 4.61 17.44
CA HIS A 456 -40.96 3.35 18.16
C HIS A 456 -40.43 2.26 17.23
N ARG A 457 -39.19 1.83 17.49
CA ARG A 457 -38.54 0.72 16.77
C ARG A 457 -38.58 0.86 15.26
N GLY A 458 -38.40 2.08 14.77
CA GLY A 458 -38.37 2.39 13.35
C GLY A 458 -39.70 2.78 12.71
N LYS A 459 -40.81 2.77 13.48
CA LYS A 459 -42.12 3.26 13.02
C LYS A 459 -42.52 4.51 13.77
N PHE A 460 -43.22 5.43 13.11
CA PHE A 460 -43.71 6.66 13.71
C PHE A 460 -45.12 6.48 14.25
N TYR A 461 -45.32 6.91 15.50
CA TYR A 461 -46.59 6.86 16.20
C TYR A 461 -47.03 8.27 16.60
N VAL A 462 -48.28 8.61 16.29
CA VAL A 462 -48.91 9.88 16.67
C VAL A 462 -49.84 9.63 17.84
N CYS A 463 -49.64 10.38 18.93
CA CYS A 463 -50.55 10.38 20.07
C CYS A 463 -51.72 11.33 19.78
N GLU A 464 -52.90 10.76 19.56
CA GLU A 464 -54.12 11.50 19.24
C GLU A 464 -55.24 11.08 20.22
N PRO A 465 -55.51 11.89 21.26
CA PRO A 465 -56.51 11.54 22.27
C PRO A 465 -57.92 11.57 21.69
N ASN A 466 -58.15 12.31 20.60
CA ASN A 466 -59.42 12.34 19.88
C ASN A 466 -59.23 11.99 18.40
N PRO A 467 -59.42 10.72 18.00
CA PRO A 467 -59.20 10.28 16.61
C PRO A 467 -60.03 11.02 15.56
N GLN A 468 -61.10 11.71 15.97
CA GLN A 468 -61.95 12.50 15.07
C GLN A 468 -61.35 13.87 14.74
N GLN A 469 -60.37 14.34 15.51
CA GLN A 469 -59.61 15.55 15.23
C GLN A 469 -58.30 15.15 14.58
N GLN A 470 -58.10 15.53 13.31
CA GLN A 470 -56.79 15.37 12.68
C GLN A 470 -55.83 16.39 13.31
N SER A 471 -54.87 15.93 14.12
CA SER A 471 -53.82 16.82 14.63
C SER A 471 -52.93 17.38 13.52
N SER A 472 -52.40 18.57 13.78
CA SER A 472 -51.29 19.17 13.01
C SER A 472 -50.05 18.27 12.97
N ALA A 473 -49.93 17.30 13.90
CA ALA A 473 -48.88 16.28 13.90
C ALA A 473 -48.91 15.41 12.63
N LEU A 474 -50.09 15.06 12.11
CA LEU A 474 -50.21 14.30 10.86
C LEU A 474 -49.76 15.11 9.65
N GLN A 475 -49.93 16.44 9.68
CA GLN A 475 -49.50 17.34 8.61
C GLN A 475 -47.96 17.38 8.46
N LEU A 476 -47.20 17.04 9.50
CA LEU A 476 -45.73 16.99 9.42
C LEU A 476 -45.23 15.89 8.46
N PHE A 477 -46.02 14.84 8.26
CA PHE A 477 -45.75 13.72 7.33
C PHE A 477 -46.30 13.96 5.92
N ALA A 478 -46.96 15.10 5.67
CA ALA A 478 -47.44 15.42 4.32
C ALA A 478 -46.26 15.45 3.32
N GLY A 479 -46.38 14.66 2.26
CA GLY A 479 -45.36 14.55 1.21
C GLY A 479 -44.17 13.63 1.53
N THR A 480 -44.12 12.98 2.70
CA THR A 480 -43.02 12.06 3.05
C THR A 480 -43.28 10.61 2.63
N GLY A 481 -44.50 10.27 2.21
CA GLY A 481 -44.90 8.88 1.90
C GLY A 481 -45.09 7.98 3.13
N ILE A 482 -44.91 8.52 4.34
CA ILE A 482 -45.11 7.80 5.61
C ILE A 482 -46.54 8.04 6.10
N THR A 483 -47.21 6.97 6.52
CA THR A 483 -48.51 7.05 7.21
C THR A 483 -48.29 6.63 8.67
N PRO A 484 -48.11 7.56 9.61
CA PRO A 484 -47.80 7.20 10.99
C PRO A 484 -48.99 6.49 11.65
N VAL A 485 -48.70 5.63 12.63
CA VAL A 485 -49.71 4.90 13.39
C VAL A 485 -50.35 5.82 14.43
N VAL A 486 -51.66 6.02 14.34
CA VAL A 486 -52.39 6.85 15.32
C VAL A 486 -52.76 6.00 16.54
N SER A 487 -52.37 6.45 17.73
CA SER A 487 -52.69 5.82 19.01
C SER A 487 -53.64 6.68 19.83
N SER A 488 -54.66 6.05 20.39
CA SER A 488 -55.60 6.68 21.33
C SER A 488 -54.93 6.97 22.67
N ALA A 489 -55.53 7.85 23.47
CA ALA A 489 -55.10 8.11 24.84
C ALA A 489 -55.19 6.85 25.72
N CYS A 490 -54.11 6.61 26.48
CA CYS A 490 -53.89 5.47 27.35
C CYS A 490 -54.02 4.12 26.61
N GLY A 491 -54.21 3.03 27.34
CA GLY A 491 -54.20 1.66 26.80
C GLY A 491 -52.89 0.93 27.07
N LEU A 492 -52.58 -0.05 26.23
CA LEU A 492 -51.35 -0.83 26.32
C LEU A 492 -50.15 0.04 25.91
N PRO A 493 -49.12 0.17 26.78
CA PRO A 493 -47.90 0.90 26.41
C PRO A 493 -47.15 0.26 25.24
N LEU A 494 -46.55 1.09 24.40
CA LEU A 494 -45.56 0.67 23.40
C LEU A 494 -44.31 0.16 24.12
N GLN A 495 -44.08 -1.15 24.08
CA GLN A 495 -43.08 -1.79 24.93
C GLN A 495 -41.65 -1.63 24.40
N ASN A 496 -40.68 -1.28 25.26
CA ASN A 496 -39.27 -1.10 24.89
C ASN A 496 -39.09 0.00 23.82
N SER A 497 -39.82 1.10 24.00
CA SER A 497 -39.67 2.33 23.21
C SER A 497 -38.30 2.97 23.41
N LEU A 498 -37.83 3.04 24.66
CA LEU A 498 -36.42 3.29 24.96
C LEU A 498 -35.70 1.96 25.13
N LEU A 499 -34.46 1.87 24.64
CA LEU A 499 -33.66 0.63 24.68
C LEU A 499 -32.92 0.45 26.01
N GLN A 500 -32.80 1.51 26.80
CA GLN A 500 -32.07 1.54 28.07
C GLN A 500 -32.83 2.40 29.09
N GLY A 501 -32.70 2.08 30.39
CA GLY A 501 -33.31 2.82 31.50
C GLY A 501 -34.40 2.05 32.24
N SER A 502 -35.01 2.69 33.25
CA SER A 502 -36.11 2.12 34.05
C SER A 502 -37.51 2.49 33.53
N LEU A 503 -37.61 3.52 32.69
CA LEU A 503 -38.84 3.97 32.02
C LEU A 503 -38.70 3.67 30.53
N VAL A 504 -38.94 2.42 30.13
CA VAL A 504 -38.65 1.97 28.75
C VAL A 504 -39.89 1.85 27.86
N HIS A 505 -41.09 1.86 28.41
CA HIS A 505 -42.34 1.77 27.64
C HIS A 505 -42.92 3.17 27.43
N ALA A 506 -43.71 3.38 26.36
CA ALA A 506 -44.33 4.67 26.09
C ALA A 506 -45.85 4.57 26.07
N VAL A 507 -46.54 5.55 26.64
CA VAL A 507 -48.00 5.64 26.63
C VAL A 507 -48.43 7.01 26.09
N CYS A 508 -49.46 7.02 25.24
CA CYS A 508 -50.07 8.24 24.75
C CYS A 508 -50.95 8.83 25.85
N THR A 509 -50.70 10.06 26.28
CA THR A 509 -51.46 10.70 27.36
C THR A 509 -52.76 11.33 26.85
N PRO A 510 -53.72 11.68 27.74
CA PRO A 510 -54.94 12.38 27.35
C PRO A 510 -54.71 13.78 26.77
N GLU A 511 -53.50 14.34 26.92
CA GLU A 511 -53.11 15.64 26.35
C GLU A 511 -52.59 15.52 24.92
N GLY A 512 -52.44 14.30 24.39
CA GLY A 512 -51.88 14.07 23.07
C GLY A 512 -50.36 14.08 23.02
N VAL A 513 -49.68 13.86 24.14
CA VAL A 513 -48.22 13.69 24.19
C VAL A 513 -47.83 12.27 24.59
N TRP A 514 -46.65 11.82 24.19
CA TRP A 514 -46.07 10.57 24.64
C TRP A 514 -45.28 10.75 25.94
N ASP A 515 -45.55 9.90 26.92
CA ASP A 515 -44.79 9.80 28.17
C ASP A 515 -44.21 8.39 28.37
N PHE A 516 -43.06 8.31 29.05
CA PHE A 516 -42.38 7.05 29.33
C PHE A 516 -42.78 6.49 30.70
N VAL A 517 -43.06 5.19 30.75
CA VAL A 517 -43.51 4.46 31.94
C VAL A 517 -42.69 3.19 32.16
N ALA A 518 -42.60 2.76 33.42
CA ALA A 518 -41.89 1.54 33.81
C ALA A 518 -42.70 0.26 33.59
N ARG A 519 -44.03 0.38 33.46
CA ARG A 519 -44.92 -0.77 33.47
C ARG A 519 -45.43 -1.12 32.08
N THR A 520 -45.77 -2.39 31.90
CA THR A 520 -46.23 -2.97 30.63
C THR A 520 -47.74 -3.21 30.57
N ASP A 521 -48.42 -3.08 31.70
CA ASP A 521 -49.85 -3.36 31.80
C ASP A 521 -50.70 -2.21 31.26
N GLU A 522 -51.98 -2.50 31.03
CA GLU A 522 -52.90 -1.55 30.44
C GLU A 522 -53.15 -0.34 31.35
N HIS A 523 -52.98 0.84 30.79
CA HIS A 523 -53.25 2.10 31.45
C HIS A 523 -54.65 2.59 31.08
N THR A 524 -55.34 3.18 32.04
CA THR A 524 -56.65 3.80 31.83
C THR A 524 -56.56 5.28 32.12
N VAL A 525 -57.40 6.08 31.46
CA VAL A 525 -57.51 7.51 31.74
C VAL A 525 -58.05 7.68 33.17
N LYS A 526 -57.30 8.38 34.02
CA LYS A 526 -57.72 8.73 35.38
C LYS A 526 -57.59 10.22 35.59
N SER A 527 -58.55 10.81 36.29
CA SER A 527 -58.57 12.23 36.59
C SER A 527 -58.41 12.49 38.08
N ALA A 528 -57.64 13.53 38.42
CA ALA A 528 -57.55 14.01 39.78
C ALA A 528 -58.91 14.58 40.22
N ARG A 529 -59.32 14.32 41.46
CA ARG A 529 -60.60 14.82 42.00
C ARG A 529 -60.57 16.29 42.46
N TRP A 530 -59.40 16.92 42.41
CA TRP A 530 -59.20 18.31 42.80
C TRP A 530 -58.85 19.17 41.59
N GLN A 531 -59.02 20.49 41.73
CA GLN A 531 -58.43 21.42 40.78
C GLN A 531 -56.90 21.37 40.95
N VAL A 532 -56.21 20.99 39.88
CA VAL A 532 -54.76 21.06 39.81
C VAL A 532 -54.42 22.52 39.52
N SER A 533 -53.76 23.21 40.44
CA SER A 533 -53.33 24.60 40.27
C SER A 533 -52.02 24.66 39.48
N GLY A 534 -51.91 25.55 38.48
CA GLY A 534 -50.72 25.73 37.65
C GLY A 534 -50.73 24.95 36.33
N SER A 535 -49.57 24.48 35.87
CA SER A 535 -49.38 23.66 34.65
C SER A 535 -49.72 22.18 34.82
N GLY A 536 -50.33 21.79 35.95
CA GLY A 536 -50.64 20.41 36.24
C GLY A 536 -51.88 19.93 35.48
N VAL A 537 -51.88 18.66 35.09
CA VAL A 537 -52.87 18.13 34.15
C VAL A 537 -53.94 17.36 34.89
N ARG A 538 -55.20 17.68 34.58
CA ARG A 538 -56.37 17.08 35.24
C ARG A 538 -56.48 15.57 35.03
N SER A 539 -55.96 15.04 33.94
CA SER A 539 -56.05 13.63 33.59
C SER A 539 -54.69 13.07 33.18
N GLY A 540 -54.42 11.83 33.54
CA GLY A 540 -53.23 11.09 33.13
C GLY A 540 -53.54 9.61 32.88
N CYS A 541 -52.56 8.88 32.39
CA CYS A 541 -52.68 7.44 32.16
C CYS A 541 -52.10 6.68 33.35
N CYS A 542 -52.93 5.86 34.02
CA CYS A 542 -52.46 5.03 35.13
C CYS A 542 -52.95 3.57 35.02
N PRO A 543 -52.13 2.60 35.49
CA PRO A 543 -52.54 1.22 35.66
C PRO A 543 -53.86 1.05 36.41
N LEU A 544 -54.60 -0.03 36.16
CA LEU A 544 -55.90 -0.30 36.80
C LEU A 544 -55.88 -0.16 38.33
N GLY A 545 -54.81 -0.59 39.00
CA GLY A 545 -54.65 -0.55 40.46
C GLY A 545 -54.10 0.76 41.06
N GLU A 546 -53.93 1.82 40.28
CA GLU A 546 -53.30 3.08 40.72
C GLU A 546 -54.25 4.29 40.59
N CYS A 547 -53.88 5.46 41.11
CA CYS A 547 -54.67 6.70 40.96
C CYS A 547 -53.81 7.82 40.39
N TRP A 548 -54.42 8.75 39.64
CA TRP A 548 -53.76 9.97 39.18
C TRP A 548 -53.89 11.07 40.24
N ASP A 549 -52.77 11.67 40.65
CA ASP A 549 -52.74 12.78 41.61
C ASP A 549 -52.58 14.17 40.96
N GLY A 550 -52.69 14.25 39.63
CA GLY A 550 -52.45 15.49 38.88
C GLY A 550 -51.02 15.65 38.38
N THR A 551 -50.08 14.81 38.83
CA THR A 551 -48.69 14.80 38.32
C THR A 551 -48.13 13.41 38.05
N ARG A 552 -48.48 12.39 38.84
CA ARG A 552 -48.04 11.00 38.66
C ARG A 552 -49.07 9.98 39.12
N CYS A 553 -48.84 8.73 38.74
CA CYS A 553 -49.61 7.62 39.26
C CYS A 553 -49.17 7.25 40.69
N ARG A 554 -50.15 6.87 41.50
CA ARG A 554 -50.00 6.54 42.92
C ARG A 554 -50.51 5.15 43.18
N ALA A 555 -49.73 4.36 43.92
CA ALA A 555 -50.16 3.02 44.31
C ALA A 555 -51.41 3.08 45.19
N ARG A 556 -52.22 2.03 45.11
CA ARG A 556 -53.38 1.87 45.98
C ARG A 556 -52.96 2.01 47.44
N GLY A 557 -53.66 2.87 48.16
CA GLY A 557 -53.40 3.14 49.57
C GLY A 557 -52.42 4.27 49.87
N GLU A 558 -51.67 4.77 48.89
CA GLU A 558 -50.83 5.97 49.05
C GLU A 558 -51.68 7.22 49.34
N TYR A 559 -51.09 8.14 50.11
CA TYR A 559 -51.71 9.41 50.49
C TYR A 559 -51.03 10.58 49.78
N GLN A 560 -51.84 11.54 49.34
CA GLN A 560 -51.39 12.83 48.81
C GLN A 560 -52.12 13.96 49.55
N ILE A 561 -51.37 14.98 49.96
CA ILE A 561 -51.93 16.19 50.58
C ILE A 561 -52.01 17.28 49.51
N VAL A 562 -53.19 17.88 49.37
CA VAL A 562 -53.44 19.01 48.46
C VAL A 562 -54.09 20.14 49.26
N GLY A 563 -53.34 21.23 49.45
CA GLY A 563 -53.72 22.27 50.41
C GLY A 563 -53.82 21.70 51.82
N VAL A 564 -55.00 21.79 52.44
CA VAL A 564 -55.28 21.28 53.79
C VAL A 564 -56.00 19.92 53.81
N ARG A 565 -56.22 19.29 52.65
CA ARG A 565 -56.97 18.03 52.54
C ARG A 565 -56.05 16.87 52.14
N GLY A 566 -56.23 15.72 52.80
CA GLY A 566 -55.57 14.46 52.46
C GLY A 566 -56.46 13.57 51.59
N PHE A 567 -55.89 13.02 50.53
CA PHE A 567 -56.53 12.10 49.60
C PHE A 567 -55.78 10.78 49.61
N ARG A 568 -56.51 9.66 49.66
CA ARG A 568 -55.94 8.30 49.57
C ARG A 568 -56.35 7.67 48.25
N CYS A 569 -55.40 7.08 47.53
CA CYS A 569 -55.72 6.26 46.37
C CYS A 569 -56.49 5.00 46.81
N ARG A 570 -57.63 4.72 46.17
CA ARG A 570 -58.55 3.63 46.55
C ARG A 570 -58.76 2.60 45.46
#